data_AF-A0A661LA89-F1
#
_entry.id   AF-A0A661LA89-F1
#
_cell.length_a   1.000
_cell.length_b   1.000
_cell.length_c   1.000
_cell.angle_alpha   90.00
_cell.angle_beta   90.00
_cell.angle_gamma   90.00
#
_symmetry.space_group_name_H-M   'P 1'
#
loop_
_entity.id
_entity.type
_entity.pdbx_description
1 polymer ?
#
loop_
_entity_poly.entity_id
_entity_poly.type
_entity_poly.pdbx_seq_one_letter_code
_entity_poly.pdbx_strand_id
1 'polypeptide(L)' 'MDIEEKIRELERRNREAELGGGEERITQQHAKGKMTARERIDYLLDKGSFHEIDKFVVHQC' A
#
# COMPACT_ATOMS: atom_id res chain seq x y z
N MET A 1 -17.11 -20.09 0.05
CA MET A 1 -15.95 -19.42 0.66
C MET A 1 -16.11 -19.43 2.16
N ASP A 2 -15.21 -20.16 2.81
CA ASP A 2 -15.07 -20.16 4.26
C ASP A 2 -14.56 -18.77 4.75
N ILE A 3 -14.75 -18.47 6.04
CA ILE A 3 -14.29 -17.22 6.64
C ILE A 3 -12.76 -17.10 6.52
N GLU A 4 -12.03 -18.19 6.74
CA GLU A 4 -10.57 -18.20 6.63
C GLU A 4 -10.10 -17.85 5.22
N GLU A 5 -10.80 -18.35 4.21
CA GLU A 5 -10.50 -18.06 2.81
C GLU A 5 -10.72 -16.58 2.48
N LYS A 6 -11.78 -15.97 3.02
CA LYS A 6 -12.04 -14.52 2.87
C LYS A 6 -10.98 -13.67 3.55
N ILE A 7 -10.48 -14.08 4.71
CA ILE A 7 -9.41 -13.36 5.42
C ILE A 7 -8.11 -13.42 4.62
N ARG A 8 -7.74 -14.59 4.08
CA ARG A 8 -6.54 -14.72 3.24
C ARG A 8 -6.61 -13.86 1.98
N GLU A 9 -7.79 -13.78 1.36
CA GLU A 9 -8.01 -12.93 0.20
C GLU A 9 -7.89 -11.44 0.56
N LEU A 10 -8.42 -11.01 1.71
CA LEU A 10 -8.25 -9.65 2.21
C LEU A 10 -6.78 -9.31 2.44
N GLU A 11 -6.02 -10.20 3.07
CA GLU A 11 -4.57 -10.02 3.28
C GLU A 11 -3.80 -9.92 1.97
N ARG A 12 -4.15 -10.74 0.97
CA ARG A 12 -3.55 -10.68 -0.37
C ARG A 12 -3.78 -9.31 -0.99
N ARG A 13 -5.02 -8.81 -1.00
CA ARG A 13 -5.36 -7.50 -1.53
C ARG A 13 -4.68 -6.35 -0.78
N ASN A 14 -4.52 -6.48 0.54
CA ASN A 14 -3.76 -5.51 1.34
C ASN A 14 -2.30 -5.42 0.89
N ARG A 15 -1.63 -6.57 0.75
CA ARG A 15 -0.23 -6.62 0.28
C ARG A 15 -0.08 -6.03 -1.12
N GLU A 16 -1.00 -6.32 -2.02
CA GLU A 16 -0.97 -5.77 -3.39
C GLU A 16 -1.15 -4.25 -3.41
N ALA A 17 -2.11 -3.71 -2.64
CA ALA A 17 -2.32 -2.27 -2.53
C ALA A 17 -1.15 -1.53 -1.86
N GLU A 18 -0.42 -2.22 -0.96
CA GLU A 18 0.77 -1.67 -0.30
C GLU A 18 2.00 -1.63 -1.22
N LEU A 19 2.17 -2.66 -2.06
CA LEU A 19 3.21 -2.70 -3.10
C LEU A 19 3.02 -1.62 -4.17
N GLY A 20 1.79 -1.18 -4.40
CA GLY A 20 1.45 -0.09 -5.31
C GLY A 20 1.99 -0.32 -6.73
N GLY A 21 3.01 0.46 -7.11
CA GLY A 21 3.63 0.37 -8.44
C GLY A 21 4.52 -0.86 -8.68
N GLY A 22 4.71 -1.71 -7.66
CA GLY A 22 5.61 -2.87 -7.66
C GLY A 22 7.01 -2.55 -7.11
N GLU A 23 7.74 -3.60 -6.70
CA GLU A 23 9.08 -3.49 -6.10
C GLU A 23 10.08 -2.74 -6.97
N GLU A 24 10.00 -2.93 -8.29
CA GLU A 24 10.88 -2.24 -9.24
C GLU A 24 10.71 -0.72 -9.16
N ARG A 25 9.46 -0.23 -9.11
CA ARG A 25 9.19 1.22 -9.03
C ARG A 25 9.55 1.80 -7.67
N ILE A 26 9.39 1.04 -6.59
CA ILE A 26 9.85 1.42 -5.25
C ILE A 26 11.37 1.62 -5.29
N THR A 27 12.09 0.63 -5.79
CA THR A 27 13.56 0.66 -5.92
C THR A 27 14.02 1.85 -6.77
N GLN A 28 13.33 2.14 -7.88
CA GLN A 28 13.62 3.31 -8.72
C GLN A 28 13.38 4.66 -8.00
N GLN A 29 12.41 4.75 -7.09
CA GLN A 29 12.20 5.97 -6.29
C GLN A 29 13.35 6.16 -5.30
N HIS A 30 13.72 5.11 -4.58
CA HIS A 30 14.82 5.14 -3.62
C HIS A 30 16.16 5.44 -4.31
N ALA A 31 16.41 4.86 -5.49
CA ALA A 31 17.59 5.15 -6.30
C ALA A 31 17.68 6.63 -6.72
N LYS A 32 16.54 7.34 -6.80
CA LYS A 32 16.46 8.78 -7.07
C LYS A 32 16.57 9.63 -5.79
N GLY A 33 16.84 9.02 -4.64
CA GLY A 33 16.88 9.70 -3.33
C GLY A 33 15.50 10.15 -2.84
N LYS A 34 14.41 9.55 -3.34
CA LYS A 34 13.04 9.93 -3.02
C LYS A 34 12.36 8.86 -2.18
N MET A 35 11.58 9.32 -1.21
CA MET A 35 10.64 8.46 -0.46
C MET A 35 9.44 8.10 -1.32
N THR A 36 8.86 6.92 -1.10
CA THR A 36 7.56 6.51 -1.63
C THR A 36 6.43 7.35 -1.04
N ALA A 37 5.22 7.26 -1.59
CA ALA A 37 4.07 7.99 -1.07
C ALA A 37 3.75 7.60 0.39
N ARG A 38 3.77 6.29 0.71
CA ARG A 38 3.49 5.78 2.07
C ARG A 38 4.58 6.20 3.05
N GLU A 39 5.85 6.11 2.67
CA GLU A 39 6.97 6.56 3.51
C GLU A 39 6.86 8.06 3.86
N ARG A 40 6.38 8.90 2.94
CA ARG A 40 6.16 10.33 3.23
C ARG A 40 5.05 10.55 4.26
N ILE A 41 3.98 9.75 4.20
CA ILE A 41 2.87 9.79 5.16
C ILE A 41 3.41 9.40 6.54
N ASP A 42 4.14 8.28 6.63
CA ASP A 42 4.73 7.79 7.88
C ASP A 42 5.75 8.75 8.50
N TYR A 43 6.46 9.51 7.65
CA TYR A 43 7.38 10.55 8.11
C TYR A 43 6.66 11.80 8.65
N LEU A 44 5.54 12.16 8.04
CA LEU A 44 4.81 13.39 8.35
C LEU A 44 3.90 13.26 9.58
N LEU A 45 3.27 12.11 9.75
CA LEU A 45 2.23 11.90 10.77
C LEU A 45 2.77 11.21 12.03
N ASP A 46 2.07 11.40 13.14
CA ASP A 46 2.36 10.67 14.37
C ASP A 46 2.17 9.16 14.15
N LYS A 47 3.08 8.37 14.71
CA LYS A 47 3.07 6.92 14.56
C LYS A 47 1.72 6.33 15.01
N GLY A 48 1.10 5.55 14.13
CA GLY A 48 -0.18 4.89 14.39
C GLY A 48 -1.41 5.79 14.26
N SER A 49 -1.26 7.07 13.89
CA SER A 49 -2.39 7.99 13.70
C SER A 49 -3.04 7.89 12.32
N PHE A 50 -2.33 7.34 11.33
CA PHE A 50 -2.81 7.28 9.95
C PHE A 50 -3.90 6.21 9.77
N HIS A 51 -5.04 6.61 9.20
CA HIS A 51 -6.13 5.71 8.81
C HIS A 51 -6.41 5.87 7.32
N GLU A 52 -6.14 4.81 6.54
CA GLU A 52 -6.26 4.82 5.09
C GLU A 52 -7.71 4.55 4.65
N ILE A 53 -8.24 5.42 3.79
CA ILE A 53 -9.51 5.22 3.09
C ILE A 53 -9.26 4.87 1.63
N ASP A 54 -10.22 4.22 0.98
CA ASP A 54 -10.20 3.94 -0.45
C ASP A 54 -9.00 3.10 -0.96
N LYS A 55 -8.37 2.32 -0.07
CA LYS A 55 -7.20 1.48 -0.36
C LYS A 55 -7.35 0.54 -1.57
N PHE A 56 -8.58 0.12 -1.87
CA PHE A 56 -8.89 -0.82 -2.95
C PHE A 56 -9.56 -0.18 -4.17
N VAL A 57 -9.62 1.15 -4.26
CA VAL A 57 -10.19 1.82 -5.42
C VAL A 57 -9.33 1.55 -6.66
N VAL A 58 -9.99 1.21 -7.76
CA VAL A 58 -9.37 0.99 -9.07
C VAL A 58 -10.03 1.89 -10.11
N HIS A 59 -9.27 2.23 -11.15
CA HIS A 59 -9.77 2.99 -12.28
C HIS A 59 -10.81 2.20 -13.08
N GLN A 60 -11.67 2.90 -13.82
CA GLN A 60 -12.78 2.32 -14.59
C GLN A 60 -12.56 2.30 -16.12
N CYS A 61 -11.39 2.73 -16.62
CA CYS A 61 -11.07 2.72 -18.06
C CYS A 61 -10.04 1.67 -18.46
#